data_AF-A0A1G2D2E4-F1
#
_entry.id   AF-A0A1G2D2E4-F1
#
_cell.length_a   1.000
_cell.length_b   1.000
_cell.length_c   1.000
_cell.angle_alpha   90.00
_cell.angle_beta   90.00
_cell.angle_gamma   90.00
#
_symmetry.space_group_name_H-M   'P 1'
#
loop_
_entity.id
_entity.type
_entity.pdbx_description
1 polymer ?
#
loop_
_entity_poly.entity_id
_entity_poly.type
_entity_poly.pdbx_seq_one_letter_code
_entity_poly.pdbx_strand_id
1 'polypeptide(L)'
;MQEVSSVRSTKKVDKRFNPKLALPIGKEQIQREKLHPQYVVGFIDGEGSFSISIGKHKTLRRGYEVRPEFEIELRKDDQEILERIVVTIGTGRIYDCSYDRYGWYPHAKYKITSIWKLKELLFPFLDKYRLQAKKAKMYERFRIIVLMLCNKEHLSDAGFAKIVRLRDEMRAMGKKAKTYATVSNSETLLETARVRENRLPRGVETFDK
;
A
#
# COMPACT_ATOMS: atom_id res chain seq x y z
N MET A 1 -8.79 -3.67 -9.80
CA MET A 1 -7.32 -3.69 -9.81
C MET A 1 -6.88 -4.95 -10.51
N GLN A 2 -6.06 -4.83 -11.55
CA GLN A 2 -5.48 -5.96 -12.24
C GLN A 2 -3.96 -5.89 -12.05
N GLU A 3 -3.35 -7.02 -11.67
CA GLU A 3 -1.90 -7.14 -11.57
C GLU A 3 -1.30 -7.11 -12.98
N VAL A 4 -0.42 -6.14 -13.24
CA VAL A 4 0.20 -5.96 -14.56
C VAL A 4 1.67 -6.31 -14.60
N SER A 5 2.33 -6.38 -13.43
CA SER A 5 3.70 -6.90 -13.36
C SER A 5 3.87 -7.90 -12.22
N SER A 6 4.10 -9.15 -12.61
CA SER A 6 4.79 -10.14 -11.80
C SER A 6 6.15 -10.38 -12.43
N VAL A 7 7.18 -10.71 -11.64
CA VAL A 7 8.48 -11.15 -12.17
C VAL A 7 8.30 -12.54 -12.80
N ARG A 8 7.64 -12.62 -13.95
CA ARG A 8 7.50 -13.83 -14.77
C ARG A 8 8.05 -13.56 -16.15
N SER A 9 8.57 -14.60 -16.80
CA SER A 9 9.10 -14.52 -18.17
C SER A 9 7.97 -14.21 -19.15
N THR A 10 8.19 -13.30 -20.09
CA THR A 10 7.27 -12.86 -21.17
C THR A 10 6.99 -13.95 -22.20
N LYS A 11 7.72 -15.07 -22.20
CA LYS A 11 7.50 -16.18 -23.13
C LYS A 11 6.23 -17.00 -22.88
N LYS A 12 5.43 -16.67 -21.85
CA LYS A 12 4.21 -17.41 -21.49
C LYS A 12 2.98 -16.51 -21.65
N VAL A 13 2.20 -16.75 -22.69
CA VAL A 13 0.91 -16.08 -22.93
C VAL A 13 -0.09 -16.55 -21.86
N ASP A 14 -0.52 -15.66 -20.96
CA ASP A 14 -1.59 -15.96 -20.01
C ASP A 14 -2.95 -15.81 -20.71
N LYS A 15 -3.67 -16.92 -20.89
CA LYS A 15 -4.98 -16.96 -21.56
C LYS A 15 -6.08 -16.16 -20.85
N ARG A 16 -5.81 -15.64 -19.63
CA ARG A 16 -6.73 -14.77 -18.87
C ARG A 16 -6.52 -13.29 -19.15
N PHE A 17 -5.66 -12.93 -20.11
CA PHE A 17 -5.39 -11.55 -20.46
C PHE A 17 -6.59 -10.90 -21.16
N ASN A 18 -7.04 -9.75 -20.65
CA ASN A 18 -8.12 -8.97 -21.26
C ASN A 18 -7.52 -8.15 -22.42
N PRO A 19 -7.91 -8.39 -23.68
CA PRO A 19 -7.33 -7.72 -24.85
C PRO A 19 -7.63 -6.21 -24.93
N LYS A 20 -8.55 -5.69 -24.10
CA LYS A 20 -8.86 -4.24 -24.01
C LYS A 20 -7.91 -3.47 -23.11
N LEU A 21 -7.03 -4.15 -22.36
CA LEU A 21 -6.01 -3.49 -21.55
C LEU A 21 -4.76 -3.31 -22.40
N ALA A 22 -4.09 -2.16 -22.26
CA ALA A 22 -2.74 -2.01 -22.78
C ALA A 22 -1.90 -3.21 -22.31
N LEU A 23 -1.17 -3.84 -23.23
CA LEU A 23 -0.25 -4.91 -22.86
C LEU A 23 0.63 -4.38 -21.72
N PRO A 24 0.79 -5.11 -20.61
CA PRO A 24 1.81 -4.75 -19.65
C PRO A 24 3.10 -4.60 -20.45
N ILE A 25 3.73 -3.42 -20.32
CA ILE A 25 5.01 -3.13 -20.97
C ILE A 25 5.86 -4.38 -20.78
N GLY A 26 6.19 -5.03 -21.90
CA GLY A 26 6.90 -6.30 -21.86
C GLY A 26 8.13 -6.10 -21.00
N LYS A 27 8.50 -7.08 -20.18
CA LYS A 27 9.64 -7.04 -19.23
C LYS A 27 10.99 -6.62 -19.84
N GLU A 28 11.02 -6.42 -21.15
CA GLU A 28 12.13 -6.15 -22.04
C GLU A 28 12.17 -4.67 -22.46
N GLN A 29 11.08 -3.91 -22.28
CA GLN A 29 11.01 -2.45 -22.47
C GLN A 29 11.27 -1.65 -21.19
N ILE A 30 11.34 -2.32 -20.02
CA ILE A 30 11.74 -1.68 -18.76
C ILE A 30 13.22 -1.29 -18.88
N GLN A 31 13.56 0.00 -18.76
CA GLN A 31 14.94 0.40 -18.51
C GLN A 31 15.34 -0.13 -17.13
N ARG A 32 16.07 -1.25 -17.09
CA ARG A 32 16.40 -2.03 -15.88
C ARG A 32 17.49 -1.38 -15.00
N GLU A 33 17.66 -0.08 -15.10
CA GLU A 33 18.70 0.60 -14.35
C GLU A 33 18.24 0.86 -12.92
N LYS A 34 19.06 0.37 -11.97
CA LYS A 34 18.87 0.69 -10.56
C LYS A 34 18.95 2.19 -10.35
N LEU A 35 18.02 2.71 -9.56
CA LEU A 35 18.07 4.07 -9.08
C LEU A 35 19.13 4.18 -7.98
N HIS A 36 19.68 5.37 -7.80
CA HIS A 36 20.49 5.66 -6.63
C HIS A 36 19.64 5.43 -5.37
N PRO A 37 20.10 4.65 -4.37
CA PRO A 37 19.26 4.29 -3.22
C PRO A 37 18.72 5.50 -2.45
N GLN A 38 19.51 6.57 -2.35
CA GLN A 38 19.08 7.81 -1.69
C GLN A 38 17.94 8.51 -2.45
N TYR A 39 17.91 8.41 -3.78
CA TYR A 39 16.79 8.91 -4.57
C TYR A 39 15.52 8.13 -4.25
N VAL A 40 15.60 6.80 -4.19
CA VAL A 40 14.45 5.96 -3.83
C VAL A 40 13.94 6.31 -2.44
N VAL A 41 14.81 6.51 -1.45
CA VAL A 41 14.40 6.92 -0.10
C VAL A 41 13.72 8.28 -0.09
N GLY A 42 14.27 9.28 -0.80
CA GLY A 42 13.63 10.59 -0.97
C GLY A 42 12.27 10.48 -1.66
N PHE A 43 12.16 9.62 -2.67
CA PHE A 43 10.91 9.31 -3.36
C PHE A 43 9.88 8.68 -2.42
N ILE A 44 10.31 7.75 -1.55
CA ILE A 44 9.46 7.15 -0.52
C ILE A 44 9.03 8.21 0.48
N ASP A 45 9.89 9.15 0.88
CA ASP A 45 9.53 10.25 1.78
C ASP A 45 8.45 11.17 1.19
N GLY A 46 8.49 11.42 -0.13
CA GLY A 46 7.44 12.12 -0.86
C GLY A 46 6.16 11.27 -1.00
N GLU A 47 6.23 10.23 -1.85
CA GLU A 47 5.08 9.52 -2.40
C GLU A 47 4.72 8.20 -1.70
N GLY A 48 5.63 7.67 -0.87
CA GLY A 48 5.42 6.40 -0.18
C GLY A 48 4.29 6.42 0.86
N SER A 49 3.64 5.27 1.05
CA SER A 49 2.54 5.11 2.00
C SER A 49 2.72 3.80 2.77
N PHE A 50 2.85 3.93 4.09
CA PHE A 50 2.85 2.80 5.02
C PHE A 50 1.47 2.70 5.67
N SER A 51 0.77 1.57 5.46
CA SER A 51 -0.60 1.42 5.93
C SER A 51 -0.85 0.06 6.57
N ILE A 52 -1.69 0.05 7.61
CA ILE A 52 -2.17 -1.16 8.28
C ILE A 52 -3.70 -1.17 8.17
N SER A 53 -4.22 -2.13 7.41
CA SER A 53 -5.66 -2.38 7.34
C SER A 53 -6.04 -3.54 8.26
N ILE A 54 -7.19 -3.41 8.90
CA ILE A 54 -7.78 -4.47 9.73
C ILE A 54 -9.18 -4.68 9.15
N GLY A 55 -9.43 -5.89 8.65
CA GLY A 55 -10.67 -6.24 7.96
C GLY A 55 -11.27 -7.52 8.52
N LYS A 56 -12.59 -7.70 8.35
CA LYS A 56 -13.25 -8.94 8.75
C LYS A 56 -12.77 -10.10 7.87
N HIS A 57 -12.49 -11.24 8.49
CA HIS A 57 -12.09 -12.46 7.80
C HIS A 57 -12.77 -13.67 8.45
N LYS A 58 -13.78 -14.22 7.77
CA LYS A 58 -14.71 -15.21 8.34
C LYS A 58 -14.04 -16.51 8.79
N THR A 59 -12.91 -16.89 8.17
CA THR A 59 -12.23 -18.15 8.47
C THR A 59 -11.16 -18.04 9.56
N LEU A 60 -10.82 -16.83 10.02
CA LEU A 60 -9.85 -16.66 11.10
C LEU A 60 -10.56 -16.79 12.45
N ARG A 61 -9.91 -17.44 13.42
CA ARG A 61 -10.44 -17.62 14.78
C ARG A 61 -10.95 -16.32 15.43
N ARG A 62 -10.24 -15.21 15.23
CA ARG A 62 -10.61 -13.87 15.74
C ARG A 62 -11.66 -13.16 14.88
N GLY A 63 -11.92 -13.64 13.67
CA GLY A 63 -12.79 -12.96 12.70
C GLY A 63 -12.18 -11.71 12.05
N TYR A 64 -10.91 -11.38 12.36
CA TYR A 64 -10.21 -10.20 11.83
C TYR A 64 -8.82 -10.55 11.30
N GLU A 65 -8.46 -9.95 10.18
CA GLU A 65 -7.13 -10.06 9.56
C GLU A 65 -6.43 -8.69 9.58
N VAL A 66 -5.16 -8.69 9.96
CA VAL A 66 -4.28 -7.52 9.88
C VAL A 66 -3.45 -7.62 8.60
N ARG A 67 -3.61 -6.65 7.70
CA ARG A 67 -2.89 -6.59 6.42
C ARG A 67 -2.01 -5.33 6.37
N PRO A 68 -0.69 -5.48 6.56
CA PRO A 68 0.26 -4.41 6.34
C PRO A 68 0.55 -4.25 4.86
N GLU A 69 0.61 -3.01 4.39
CA GLU A 69 0.88 -2.71 2.99
C GLU A 69 1.80 -1.50 2.90
N PHE A 70 2.86 -1.63 2.10
CA PHE A 70 3.64 -0.51 1.61
C PHE A 70 3.26 -0.25 0.15
N GLU A 71 2.92 0.99 -0.18
CA GLU A 71 2.54 1.36 -1.55
C GLU A 71 3.14 2.71 -1.97
N ILE A 72 3.33 2.88 -3.28
CA ILE A 72 3.61 4.15 -3.95
C ILE A 72 2.63 4.21 -5.12
N GLU A 73 1.88 5.30 -5.23
CA GLU A 73 0.88 5.48 -6.28
C GLU A 73 1.17 6.77 -7.04
N LEU A 74 1.30 6.66 -8.36
CA LEU A 74 1.59 7.77 -9.26
C LEU A 74 0.59 7.75 -10.41
N ARG A 75 0.54 8.84 -11.18
CA ARG A 75 -0.10 8.79 -12.50
C ARG A 75 0.64 7.78 -13.39
N LYS A 76 -0.09 7.18 -14.33
CA LYS A 76 0.38 6.06 -15.14
C LYS A 76 1.51 6.43 -16.11
N ASP A 77 1.58 7.71 -16.52
CA ASP A 77 2.67 8.27 -17.32
C ASP A 77 4.04 8.20 -16.60
N ASP A 78 4.05 8.23 -15.26
CA ASP A 78 5.26 8.04 -14.45
C ASP A 78 5.53 6.57 -14.06
N GLN A 79 4.87 5.58 -14.67
CA GLN A 79 5.03 4.17 -14.27
C GLN A 79 6.48 3.68 -14.30
N GLU A 80 7.29 4.16 -15.25
CA GLU A 80 8.68 3.72 -15.41
C GLU A 80 9.49 3.86 -14.10
N ILE A 81 9.26 4.93 -13.32
CA ILE A 81 9.98 5.10 -12.05
C ILE A 81 9.62 4.03 -11.03
N LEU A 82 8.35 3.58 -11.02
CA LEU A 82 7.89 2.51 -10.14
C LEU A 82 8.58 1.18 -10.50
N GLU A 83 8.79 0.92 -11.79
CA GLU A 83 9.49 -0.27 -12.28
C GLU A 83 10.95 -0.26 -11.83
N ARG A 84 11.62 0.89 -11.94
CA ARG A 84 13.00 1.05 -11.45
C ARG A 84 13.09 0.94 -9.93
N ILE A 85 12.08 1.38 -9.18
CA ILE A 85 11.98 1.16 -7.73
C ILE A 85 11.85 -0.34 -7.40
N VAL A 86 11.04 -1.11 -8.15
CA VAL A 86 10.95 -2.58 -7.99
C VAL A 86 12.34 -3.21 -8.13
N VAL A 87 13.10 -2.83 -9.15
CA VAL A 87 14.46 -3.36 -9.39
C VAL A 87 15.43 -2.94 -8.30
N THR A 88 15.32 -1.71 -7.79
CA THR A 88 16.24 -1.16 -6.79
C THR A 88 16.02 -1.78 -5.41
N ILE A 89 14.76 -1.93 -4.98
CA ILE A 89 14.40 -2.59 -3.70
C ILE A 89 14.50 -4.12 -3.83
N GLY A 90 14.31 -4.65 -5.04
CA GLY A 90 14.33 -6.09 -5.33
C GLY A 90 12.99 -6.80 -5.04
N THR A 91 11.92 -6.05 -4.80
CA THR A 91 10.58 -6.62 -4.56
C THR A 91 9.45 -5.64 -4.84
N GLY A 92 8.22 -6.16 -4.81
CA GLY A 92 6.98 -5.44 -5.07
C GLY A 92 6.35 -5.80 -6.41
N ARG A 93 5.12 -5.33 -6.60
CA ARG A 93 4.31 -5.53 -7.82
C ARG A 93 3.66 -4.22 -8.20
N ILE A 94 3.45 -4.00 -9.49
CA ILE A 94 2.75 -2.83 -10.01
C ILE A 94 1.34 -3.25 -10.46
N TYR A 95 0.37 -2.43 -10.09
CA TYR A 95 -1.05 -2.61 -10.36
C TYR A 95 -1.60 -1.40 -11.10
N ASP A 96 -2.51 -1.67 -12.03
CA ASP A 96 -3.22 -0.61 -12.74
C ASP A 96 -4.45 -0.18 -11.97
N CYS A 97 -4.56 1.13 -11.80
CA CYS A 97 -5.65 1.81 -11.13
C CYS A 97 -6.35 2.72 -12.15
N SER A 98 -7.46 2.23 -12.72
CA SER A 98 -8.35 3.07 -13.53
C SER A 98 -9.23 3.92 -12.61
N TYR A 99 -9.27 5.21 -12.92
CA TYR A 99 -10.09 6.21 -12.25
C TYR A 99 -11.07 6.86 -13.25
N ASP A 100 -11.39 6.14 -14.34
CA ASP A 100 -12.22 6.66 -15.45
C ASP A 100 -13.57 7.19 -14.97
N ARG A 101 -14.14 6.57 -13.92
CA ARG A 101 -15.39 7.01 -13.28
C ARG A 101 -15.35 8.44 -12.71
N TYR A 102 -14.17 9.03 -12.54
CA TYR A 102 -13.97 10.37 -12.00
C TYR A 102 -13.34 11.34 -13.01
N GLY A 103 -13.14 10.90 -14.26
CA GLY A 103 -12.48 11.69 -15.30
C GLY A 103 -11.00 11.97 -15.02
N TRP A 104 -10.36 11.20 -14.14
CA TRP A 104 -8.93 11.35 -13.84
C TRP A 104 -8.08 10.51 -14.77
N TYR A 105 -6.85 10.96 -15.02
CA TYR A 105 -5.84 10.13 -15.68
C TYR A 105 -5.67 8.81 -14.93
N PRO A 106 -5.31 7.71 -15.63
CA PRO A 106 -5.04 6.44 -14.97
C PRO A 106 -3.81 6.57 -14.05
N HIS A 107 -3.76 5.72 -13.02
CA HIS A 107 -2.65 5.63 -12.08
C HIS A 107 -2.02 4.24 -12.12
N ALA A 108 -0.75 4.19 -11.72
CA ALA A 108 0.00 2.97 -11.44
C ALA A 108 0.35 2.91 -9.95
N LYS A 109 0.22 1.72 -9.37
CA LYS A 109 0.47 1.50 -7.95
C LYS A 109 1.51 0.41 -7.74
N TYR A 110 2.67 0.78 -7.23
CA TYR A 110 3.65 -0.14 -6.68
C TYR A 110 3.22 -0.59 -5.28
N LYS A 111 3.28 -1.88 -4.98
CA LYS A 111 2.82 -2.44 -3.69
C LYS A 111 3.68 -3.60 -3.21
N ILE A 112 3.93 -3.65 -1.90
CA ILE A 112 4.43 -4.82 -1.17
C ILE A 112 3.44 -5.17 -0.05
N THR A 113 2.90 -6.39 -0.08
CA THR A 113 1.94 -6.90 0.93
C THR A 113 2.45 -8.09 1.73
N SER A 114 3.46 -8.82 1.22
CA SER A 114 4.02 -9.97 1.92
C SER A 114 4.83 -9.50 3.14
N ILE A 115 4.42 -9.91 4.34
CA ILE A 115 5.13 -9.60 5.59
C ILE A 115 6.59 -10.06 5.55
N TRP A 116 6.86 -11.18 4.88
CA TRP A 116 8.21 -11.71 4.72
C TRP A 116 9.05 -10.84 3.77
N LYS A 117 8.50 -10.42 2.63
CA LYS A 117 9.21 -9.50 1.72
C LYS A 117 9.43 -8.11 2.32
N LEU A 118 8.49 -7.62 3.12
CA LEU A 118 8.68 -6.39 3.91
C LEU A 118 9.87 -6.54 4.87
N LYS A 119 9.90 -7.63 5.65
CA LYS A 119 10.96 -7.93 6.61
C LYS A 119 12.33 -8.16 5.97
N GLU A 120 12.40 -8.90 4.87
CA GLU A 120 13.66 -9.38 4.28
C GLU A 120 14.28 -8.41 3.28
N LEU A 121 13.48 -7.53 2.66
CA LEU A 121 13.95 -6.69 1.55
C LEU A 121 13.70 -5.21 1.81
N LEU A 122 12.46 -4.80 2.14
CA LEU A 122 12.15 -3.39 2.36
C LEU A 122 12.84 -2.86 3.63
N PHE A 123 12.79 -3.60 4.73
CA PHE A 123 13.34 -3.10 6.00
C PHE A 123 14.86 -2.98 5.96
N PRO A 124 15.64 -3.97 5.47
CA PRO A 124 17.08 -3.80 5.34
C PRO A 124 17.46 -2.64 4.40
N PHE A 125 16.67 -2.39 3.35
CA PHE A 125 16.86 -1.25 2.47
C PHE A 125 16.70 0.09 3.22
N LEU A 126 15.62 0.25 3.98
CA LEU A 126 15.33 1.49 4.73
C LEU A 126 16.15 1.63 6.03
N ASP A 127 16.61 0.53 6.60
CA ASP A 127 17.54 0.52 7.75
C ASP A 127 18.94 0.99 7.28
N LYS A 128 19.36 0.59 6.06
CA LYS A 128 20.60 1.06 5.43
C LYS A 128 20.51 2.50 4.93
N TYR A 129 19.40 2.86 4.29
CA TYR A 129 19.16 4.21 3.75
C TYR A 129 17.94 4.82 4.43
N ARG A 130 18.18 5.66 5.44
CA ARG A 130 17.14 6.14 6.36
C ARG A 130 16.26 7.21 5.72
N LEU A 131 14.95 7.08 5.92
CA LEU A 131 13.98 8.15 5.67
C LEU A 131 14.33 9.39 6.51
N GLN A 132 14.14 10.56 5.93
CA GLN A 132 14.51 11.87 6.50
C GLN A 132 13.28 12.66 6.95
N ALA A 133 12.11 12.42 6.37
CA ALA A 133 10.90 13.16 6.71
C ALA A 133 10.09 12.51 7.85
N LYS A 134 8.92 13.08 8.18
CA LYS A 134 7.96 12.56 9.18
C LYS A 134 7.59 11.08 8.97
N LYS A 135 7.78 10.57 7.75
CA LYS A 135 7.48 9.19 7.37
C LYS A 135 8.42 8.19 8.06
N ALA A 136 9.60 8.61 8.52
CA ALA A 136 10.48 7.79 9.35
C ALA A 136 9.78 7.27 10.62
N LYS A 137 9.06 8.13 11.35
CA LYS A 137 8.29 7.74 12.54
C LYS A 137 7.14 6.78 12.21
N MET A 138 6.52 6.92 11.03
CA MET A 138 5.49 6.00 10.56
C MET A 138 6.08 4.65 10.21
N TYR A 139 7.24 4.64 9.55
CA TYR A 139 7.98 3.44 9.20
C TYR A 139 8.38 2.63 10.44
N GLU A 140 8.86 3.27 11.51
CA GLU A 140 9.22 2.58 12.76
C GLU A 140 8.05 1.78 13.35
N ARG A 141 6.87 2.39 13.44
CA ARG A 141 5.65 1.72 13.93
C ARG A 141 5.16 0.63 12.98
N PHE A 142 5.21 0.90 11.68
CA PHE A 142 4.89 -0.09 10.66
C PHE A 142 5.79 -1.33 10.76
N ARG A 143 7.10 -1.12 10.92
CA ARG A 143 8.11 -2.16 11.12
C ARG A 143 7.82 -3.01 12.35
N ILE A 144 7.52 -2.37 13.49
CA ILE A 144 7.12 -3.08 14.72
C ILE A 144 5.91 -3.98 14.47
N ILE A 145 4.84 -3.44 13.87
CA ILE A 145 3.62 -4.22 13.58
C ILE A 145 3.93 -5.42 12.67
N VAL A 146 4.70 -5.22 11.60
CA VAL A 146 5.06 -6.32 10.68
C VAL A 146 5.87 -7.40 11.39
N LEU A 147 6.81 -7.03 12.27
CA LEU A 147 7.58 -8.00 13.05
C LEU A 147 6.68 -8.79 14.02
N MET A 148 5.71 -8.12 14.68
CA MET A 148 4.70 -8.80 15.50
C MET A 148 3.86 -9.80 14.68
N LEU A 149 3.56 -9.49 13.41
CA LEU A 149 2.88 -10.41 12.50
C LEU A 149 3.75 -11.62 12.15
N CYS A 150 5.02 -11.39 11.82
CA CYS A 150 5.99 -12.47 11.57
C CYS A 150 6.14 -13.41 12.77
N ASN A 151 6.12 -12.86 13.99
CA ASN A 151 6.22 -13.61 15.24
C ASN A 151 4.88 -14.22 15.71
N LYS A 152 3.81 -14.06 14.93
CA LYS A 152 2.45 -14.54 15.27
C LYS A 152 1.85 -13.94 16.56
N GLU A 153 2.37 -12.83 17.06
CA GLU A 153 1.90 -12.17 18.29
C GLU A 153 0.44 -11.70 18.18
N HIS A 154 0.01 -11.34 16.97
CA HIS A 154 -1.36 -10.94 16.63
C HIS A 154 -2.44 -12.01 16.90
N LEU A 155 -2.04 -13.26 17.13
CA LEU A 155 -2.97 -14.32 17.50
C LEU A 155 -3.47 -14.15 18.95
N SER A 156 -2.65 -13.57 19.82
CA SER A 156 -3.01 -13.25 21.21
C SER A 156 -3.86 -11.96 21.30
N ASP A 157 -4.70 -11.86 22.34
CA ASP A 157 -5.50 -10.65 22.58
C ASP A 157 -4.61 -9.44 22.88
N ALA A 158 -3.58 -9.62 23.72
CA ALA A 158 -2.63 -8.56 24.06
C ALA A 158 -1.84 -8.08 22.83
N GLY A 159 -1.35 -9.01 21.99
CA GLY A 159 -0.64 -8.67 20.77
C GLY A 159 -1.53 -7.96 19.75
N PHE A 160 -2.78 -8.43 19.59
CA PHE A 160 -3.74 -7.77 18.71
C PHE A 160 -4.10 -6.35 19.19
N ALA A 161 -4.38 -6.17 20.48
CA ALA A 161 -4.67 -4.86 21.06
C ALA A 161 -3.49 -3.88 20.88
N LYS A 162 -2.26 -4.35 21.06
CA LYS A 162 -1.05 -3.57 20.80
C LYS A 162 -0.92 -3.15 19.32
N ILE A 163 -1.23 -4.05 18.38
CA ILE A 163 -1.26 -3.73 16.94
C ILE A 163 -2.30 -2.64 16.63
N VAL A 164 -3.50 -2.74 17.20
CA VAL A 164 -4.56 -1.74 17.01
C VAL A 164 -4.08 -0.37 17.50
N ARG A 165 -3.52 -0.30 18.70
CA ARG A 165 -2.96 0.93 19.26
C ARG A 165 -1.87 1.53 18.34
N LEU A 166 -0.88 0.74 17.92
CA LEU A 166 0.19 1.21 17.05
C LEU A 166 -0.32 1.71 15.69
N ARG A 167 -1.33 1.03 15.12
CA ARG A 167 -2.01 1.47 13.90
C ARG A 167 -2.70 2.81 14.09
N ASP A 168 -3.35 3.03 15.23
CA ASP A 168 -4.08 4.27 15.49
C ASP A 168 -3.10 5.44 15.72
N GLU A 169 -1.97 5.20 16.39
CA GLU A 169 -0.84 6.14 16.44
C GLU A 169 -0.34 6.49 15.03
N MET A 170 -0.22 5.51 14.12
CA MET A 170 0.14 5.78 12.72
C MET A 170 -0.89 6.66 12.01
N ARG A 171 -2.19 6.41 12.23
CA ARG A 171 -3.29 7.19 11.63
C ARG A 171 -3.32 8.62 12.13
N ALA A 172 -3.00 8.84 13.40
CA ALA A 172 -2.89 10.16 14.01
C ALA A 172 -1.73 11.01 13.43
N MET A 173 -0.72 10.39 12.79
CA MET A 173 0.33 11.10 12.07
C MET A 173 -0.02 11.37 10.59
N GLY A 174 -1.08 10.75 10.08
CA GLY A 174 -1.49 10.84 8.69
C GLY A 174 -2.26 12.13 8.35
N LYS A 175 -2.52 12.34 7.05
CA LYS A 175 -3.26 13.52 6.54
C LYS A 175 -4.64 13.73 7.19
N LYS A 176 -5.27 12.66 7.70
CA LYS A 176 -6.61 12.67 8.30
C LYS A 176 -6.61 12.54 9.82
N ALA A 177 -5.52 12.92 10.50
CA ALA A 177 -5.36 12.84 11.95
C ALA A 177 -6.59 13.34 12.73
N LYS A 178 -7.11 14.52 12.36
CA LYS A 178 -8.28 15.14 13.01
C LYS A 178 -9.54 14.28 12.94
N THR A 179 -9.74 13.54 11.85
CA THR A 179 -10.88 12.63 11.69
C THR A 179 -10.76 11.41 12.60
N TYR A 180 -9.55 10.92 12.86
CA TYR A 180 -9.34 9.74 13.71
C TYR A 180 -9.32 10.08 15.20
N ALA A 181 -8.92 11.30 15.57
CA ALA A 181 -8.95 11.77 16.96
C ALA A 181 -10.38 11.87 17.53
N THR A 182 -11.39 12.13 16.69
CA THR A 182 -12.80 12.22 17.12
C THR A 182 -13.45 10.84 17.34
N VAL A 183 -12.88 9.76 16.76
CA VAL A 183 -13.47 8.41 16.74
C VAL A 183 -13.01 7.54 17.93
N SER A 184 -12.19 8.08 18.84
CA SER A 184 -11.73 7.34 20.02
C SER A 184 -12.78 7.18 21.13
N ASN A 185 -13.97 7.77 20.99
CA ASN A 185 -15.10 7.56 21.89
C ASN A 185 -16.17 6.69 21.20
N SER A 186 -16.36 5.48 21.74
CA SER A 186 -17.43 4.50 21.47
C SER A 186 -17.61 3.96 20.03
N GLU A 187 -17.32 2.67 19.88
CA GLU A 187 -17.92 1.72 18.90
C GLU A 187 -17.71 1.90 17.38
N THR A 188 -16.84 2.78 16.90
CA THR A 188 -16.60 2.92 15.45
C THR A 188 -15.19 2.54 14.98
N LEU A 189 -14.69 1.39 15.45
CA LEU A 189 -13.49 0.74 14.88
C LEU A 189 -13.72 0.17 13.46
N LEU A 190 -14.99 0.01 13.05
CA LEU A 190 -15.41 -0.63 11.80
C LEU A 190 -15.72 0.35 10.65
N GLU A 191 -16.00 1.61 10.93
CA GLU A 191 -16.55 2.54 9.91
C GLU A 191 -15.48 3.13 9.00
N THR A 192 -14.23 3.24 9.47
CA THR A 192 -13.13 3.72 8.61
C THR A 192 -12.72 2.71 7.53
N ALA A 193 -13.15 1.45 7.62
CA ALA A 193 -13.08 0.48 6.51
C ALA A 193 -14.14 0.79 5.44
N ARG A 194 -15.37 1.19 5.85
CA ARG A 194 -16.44 1.64 4.94
C ARG A 194 -16.12 2.96 4.23
N VAL A 195 -15.39 3.90 4.85
CA VAL A 195 -15.05 5.18 4.20
C VAL A 195 -14.09 5.04 3.01
N ARG A 196 -13.31 3.94 2.92
CA ARG A 196 -12.53 3.63 1.70
C ARG A 196 -13.40 2.97 0.60
N GLU A 197 -14.48 2.30 0.98
CA GLU A 197 -15.45 1.69 0.06
C GLU A 197 -16.49 2.71 -0.44
N ASN A 198 -16.80 3.75 0.36
CA ASN A 198 -17.82 4.78 0.11
C ASN A 198 -17.28 6.14 -0.37
N ARG A 199 -15.99 6.26 -0.67
CA ARG A 199 -15.47 7.32 -1.55
C ARG A 199 -15.32 6.66 -2.91
N LEU A 200 -16.38 6.49 -3.71
CA LEU A 200 -17.24 7.49 -4.35
C LEU A 200 -18.62 6.91 -4.73
N PRO A 201 -19.65 7.70 -5.14
CA PRO A 201 -19.77 9.16 -5.17
C PRO A 201 -20.85 9.70 -4.21
N ARG A 202 -20.69 10.95 -3.76
CA ARG A 202 -21.83 11.84 -3.47
C ARG A 202 -21.43 13.25 -3.90
N GLY A 203 -21.52 13.48 -5.22
CA GLY A 203 -21.94 14.80 -5.68
C GLY A 203 -23.42 14.89 -5.33
N VAL A 204 -23.75 15.82 -4.45
CA VAL A 204 -25.14 16.24 -4.26
C VAL A 204 -25.47 17.02 -5.52
N GLU A 205 -26.29 16.44 -6.40
CA GLU A 205 -27.02 17.24 -7.39
C GLU A 205 -28.02 18.08 -6.58
N THR A 206 -27.72 19.36 -6.43
CA THR A 206 -28.75 20.36 -6.13
C THR A 206 -29.61 20.48 -7.38
N PHE A 207 -30.79 19.87 -7.35
CA PHE A 207 -31.86 20.19 -8.28
C PHE A 207 -32.42 21.55 -7.89
N ASP A 208 -32.03 22.59 -8.62
CA ASP A 208 -32.80 23.83 -8.73
C ASP A 208 -33.58 23.78 -10.05
N LYS A 209 -34.91 23.60 -9.94
CA LYS A 209 -35.97 24.27 -10.70
C LYS A 209 -37.34 23.88 -10.16
#